data_AF-A0A1H3IRK0-F1
#
_entry.id   AF-A0A1H3IRK0-F1
#
_cell.length_a   1.000
_cell.length_b   1.000
_cell.length_c   1.000
_cell.angle_alpha   90.00
_cell.angle_beta   90.00
_cell.angle_gamma   90.00
#
_symmetry.space_group_name_H-M   'P 1'
#
loop_
_entity.id
_entity.type
_entity.pdbx_description
1 polymer ?
#
loop_
_entity_poly.entity_id
_entity_poly.type
_entity_poly.pdbx_seq_one_letter_code
_entity_poly.pdbx_strand_id
1 'polypeptide(L)' 'MKNMIEHPDITAALATGYPRCAPTELPLCPVCGEACYTIYRRYDGEVVGCECCIDVASSTDWWEAIEEARRDRNF' A
#
# COMPACT_ATOMS: atom_id res chain seq x y z
N MET A 1 -36.88 6.90 -31.51
CA MET A 1 -35.75 6.17 -30.90
C MET A 1 -34.83 7.19 -30.28
N LYS A 2 -34.56 7.10 -28.96
CA LYS A 2 -33.67 8.07 -28.29
C LYS A 2 -32.27 7.88 -28.85
N ASN A 3 -31.74 8.93 -29.50
CA ASN A 3 -30.30 9.11 -29.68
C ASN A 3 -29.69 9.20 -28.28
N MET A 4 -29.33 8.06 -27.73
CA MET A 4 -28.54 8.01 -26.50
C MET A 4 -27.14 8.41 -26.95
N ILE A 5 -26.72 9.63 -26.59
CA ILE A 5 -25.32 10.02 -26.74
C ILE A 5 -24.55 9.03 -25.87
N GLU A 6 -23.92 8.05 -26.50
CA GLU A 6 -23.01 7.11 -25.84
C GLU A 6 -21.81 7.93 -25.37
N HIS A 7 -21.91 8.46 -24.16
CA HIS A 7 -20.79 9.16 -23.57
C HIS A 7 -19.68 8.14 -23.39
N PRO A 8 -18.49 8.37 -23.94
CA PRO A 8 -17.54 7.29 -24.10
C PRO A 8 -17.06 6.76 -22.73
N ASP A 9 -17.20 7.54 -21.64
CA ASP A 9 -16.90 7.07 -20.26
C ASP A 9 -17.93 6.06 -19.74
N ILE A 10 -19.20 6.19 -20.15
CA ILE A 10 -20.26 5.23 -19.81
C ILE A 10 -19.97 3.90 -20.51
N THR A 11 -19.60 3.95 -21.80
CA THR A 11 -19.24 2.75 -22.57
C THR A 11 -18.04 2.02 -21.96
N ALA A 12 -17.01 2.75 -21.53
CA ALA A 12 -15.84 2.15 -20.88
C ALA A 12 -16.16 1.56 -19.50
N ALA A 13 -16.98 2.24 -18.70
CA ALA A 13 -17.44 1.74 -17.41
C ALA A 13 -18.30 0.48 -17.55
N LEU A 14 -19.17 0.41 -18.56
CA LEU A 14 -19.95 -0.79 -18.86
C LEU A 14 -19.07 -1.97 -19.31
N ALA A 15 -17.97 -1.70 -20.02
CA ALA A 15 -17.05 -2.73 -20.53
C ALA A 15 -16.08 -3.27 -19.47
N THR A 16 -15.57 -2.41 -18.58
CA THR A 16 -14.49 -2.74 -17.63
C THR A 16 -14.92 -2.75 -16.16
N GLY A 17 -16.11 -2.23 -15.85
CA GLY A 17 -16.52 -1.90 -14.48
C GLY A 17 -16.00 -0.55 -13.97
N TYR A 18 -15.11 0.13 -14.72
CA TYR A 18 -14.46 1.37 -14.29
C TYR A 18 -14.55 2.48 -15.36
N PRO A 19 -14.85 3.75 -14.99
CA PRO A 19 -14.76 4.87 -15.92
C PRO A 19 -13.30 5.08 -16.34
N ARG A 20 -13.06 5.62 -17.54
CA ARG A 20 -11.69 5.81 -18.08
C ARG A 20 -10.75 6.66 -17.22
N CYS A 21 -11.29 7.48 -16.31
CA CYS A 21 -10.51 8.31 -15.40
C CYS A 21 -10.09 7.58 -14.11
N ALA A 22 -10.57 6.36 -13.84
CA ALA A 22 -10.13 5.58 -12.69
C ALA A 22 -8.85 4.81 -13.05
N PRO A 23 -7.76 4.93 -12.27
CA PRO A 23 -6.58 4.09 -12.48
C PRO A 23 -6.98 2.62 -12.35
N THR A 24 -6.69 1.83 -13.38
CA THR A 24 -7.00 0.39 -13.42
C THR A 24 -6.05 -0.44 -12.57
N GLU A 25 -4.90 0.14 -12.19
CA GLU A 25 -3.85 -0.54 -11.43
C GLU A 25 -3.47 0.28 -10.20
N LEU A 26 -3.37 -0.41 -9.07
CA LEU A 26 -2.86 0.18 -7.84
C LEU A 26 -1.35 0.45 -7.97
N PRO A 27 -0.84 1.51 -7.35
CA PRO A 27 0.59 1.75 -7.32
C PRO A 27 1.30 0.59 -6.58
N LEU A 28 2.49 0.24 -7.08
CA LEU A 28 3.34 -0.81 -6.49
C LEU A 28 4.29 -0.22 -5.45
N CYS A 29 4.51 -0.96 -4.37
CA CYS A 29 5.49 -0.61 -3.34
C CYS A 29 6.91 -0.65 -3.91
N PRO A 30 7.74 0.40 -3.77
CA PRO A 30 9.11 0.40 -4.27
C PRO A 30 10.06 -0.50 -3.46
N VAL A 31 9.62 -1.00 -2.29
CA VAL A 31 10.42 -1.87 -1.40
C VAL A 31 10.15 -3.35 -1.67
N CYS A 32 8.89 -3.78 -1.73
CA CYS A 32 8.52 -5.19 -1.93
C CYS A 32 7.88 -5.52 -3.29
N GLY A 33 7.45 -4.52 -4.06
CA GLY A 33 6.79 -4.73 -5.35
C GLY A 33 5.28 -5.04 -5.29
N GLU A 34 4.71 -5.20 -4.08
CA GLU A 34 3.28 -5.49 -3.93
C GLU A 34 2.41 -4.27 -4.23
N ALA A 35 1.24 -4.52 -4.82
CA ALA A 35 0.22 -3.50 -5.04
C ALA A 35 -0.35 -3.03 -3.70
N CYS A 36 -0.30 -1.71 -3.45
CA CYS A 36 -0.63 -1.14 -2.14
C CYS A 36 -1.29 0.23 -2.25
N TYR A 37 -2.01 0.63 -1.21
CA TYR A 37 -2.62 1.97 -1.15
C TYR A 37 -1.76 2.98 -0.40
N THR A 38 -0.90 2.51 0.52
CA THR A 38 -0.20 3.37 1.46
C THR A 38 1.30 3.14 1.39
N ILE A 39 2.06 4.23 1.22
CA ILE A 39 3.52 4.22 1.36
C ILE A 39 3.91 5.03 2.59
N TYR A 40 4.57 4.37 3.53
CA TYR A 40 5.09 5.00 4.74
C TYR A 40 6.48 5.57 4.47
N ARG A 41 6.69 6.81 4.92
CA ARG A 41 7.96 7.53 4.80
C ARG A 41 8.43 8.00 6.17
N ARG A 42 9.74 8.02 6.37
CA ARG A 42 10.36 8.71 7.50
C ARG A 42 10.18 10.22 7.36
N TYR A 43 10.41 10.93 8.46
CA TYR A 43 10.29 12.38 8.53
C TYR A 43 11.30 13.12 7.63
N ASP A 44 12.42 12.47 7.29
CA ASP A 44 13.43 12.95 6.33
C ASP A 44 13.04 12.69 4.86
N GLY A 45 11.92 12.01 4.63
CA GLY A 45 11.41 11.67 3.31
C GLY A 45 11.90 10.32 2.77
N GLU A 46 12.73 9.56 3.49
CA GLU A 46 13.10 8.21 3.08
C GLU A 46 11.87 7.28 3.06
N VAL A 47 11.74 6.45 2.02
CA VAL A 47 10.65 5.47 1.94
C VAL A 47 10.98 4.26 2.81
N VAL A 48 10.08 3.93 3.74
CA VAL A 48 10.22 2.77 4.63
C VAL A 48 9.60 1.52 4.01
N GLY A 49 8.44 1.66 3.36
CA GLY A 49 7.70 0.56 2.74
C GLY A 49 6.19 0.78 2.73
N CYS A 50 5.43 -0.25 2.36
CA CYS A 50 3.97 -0.26 2.43
C CYS A 50 3.45 -1.02 3.66
N GLU A 51 2.14 -1.17 3.75
CA GLU A 51 1.45 -1.97 4.78
C GLU A 51 1.88 -3.44 4.85
N CYS A 52 2.44 -3.99 3.76
CA CYS A 52 2.98 -5.36 3.76
C CYS A 52 4.45 -5.42 4.21
N CYS A 53 5.18 -4.30 4.17
CA CYS A 53 6.59 -4.25 4.58
C CYS A 53 6.75 -4.02 6.09
N ILE A 54 5.75 -3.39 6.72
CA ILE A 54 5.85 -2.84 8.07
C ILE A 54 4.82 -3.54 8.94
N ASP A 55 5.26 -4.02 10.10
CA ASP A 55 4.39 -4.56 11.13
C ASP A 55 4.22 -3.56 12.29
N VAL A 56 3.15 -3.73 13.06
CA VAL A 56 2.86 -2.87 14.22
C VAL A 56 3.34 -3.56 15.49
N ALA A 57 4.31 -2.95 16.17
CA ALA A 57 4.75 -3.37 17.49
C ALA A 57 4.41 -2.31 18.54
N SER A 58 3.97 -2.74 19.72
CA SER A 58 3.84 -1.83 20.86
C SER A 58 5.22 -1.49 21.43
N SER A 59 5.31 -0.41 22.22
CA SER A 59 6.56 -0.07 22.90
C SER A 59 7.02 -1.18 23.84
N THR A 60 6.11 -1.97 24.41
CA THR A 60 6.43 -3.08 25.30
C THR A 60 7.03 -4.24 24.52
N ASP A 61 6.41 -4.65 23.40
CA ASP A 61 6.92 -5.74 22.55
C ASP A 61 8.34 -5.43 22.06
N TRP A 62 8.58 -4.18 21.69
CA TRP A 62 9.91 -3.71 21.28
C TRP A 62 10.94 -3.81 22.41
N TRP A 63 10.57 -3.43 23.63
CA TRP A 63 11.46 -3.50 24.79
C TRP A 63 11.80 -4.94 25.18
N GLU A 64 10.80 -5.82 25.18
CA GLU A 64 10.99 -7.23 25.50
C GLU A 64 11.92 -7.91 24.49
N ALA A 65 11.74 -7.65 23.19
CA ALA A 65 12.61 -8.18 22.14
C ALA A 65 14.08 -7.71 22.30
N ILE A 66 14.30 -6.47 22.75
CA ILE A 66 15.65 -5.96 23.04
C ILE A 66 16.28 -6.67 24.23
N GLU A 67 15.53 -6.88 25.31
CA GLU A 67 16.04 -7.54 26.51
C GLU A 67 16.34 -9.03 26.26
N GLU A 68 15.52 -9.70 25.46
CA GLU A 68 15.80 -11.07 25.01
C GLU A 68 17.08 -11.13 24.19
N ALA A 69 17.22 -10.29 23.16
CA ALA A 69 18.43 -10.23 22.34
C ALA A 69 19.70 -9.84 23.14
N ARG A 70 19.57 -9.05 24.22
CA ARG A 70 20.69 -8.75 25.13
C ARG A 70 21.10 -9.96 25.95
N ARG A 71 20.14 -10.76 26.41
CA ARG A 71 20.41 -12.00 27.16
C ARG A 71 21.13 -13.01 26.28
N ASP A 72 20.72 -13.16 25.04
CA ASP A 72 21.31 -14.12 24.09
C ASP A 72 22.75 -13.76 23.68
N ARG A 73 23.08 -12.46 23.61
CA ARG A 73 24.45 -11.99 23.30
C ARG A 73 25.43 -12.07 24.46
N ASN A 74 24.98 -12.41 25.66
CA ASN A 74 25.82 -12.55 26.85
C ASN A 74 26.14 -14.02 27.19
N PHE A 75 25.90 -14.95 26.27
CA PHE A 75 26.31 -16.36 26.32
C PHE A 75 27.32 -16.70 25.23
#